data_AF-A0A851EJ47-F1
#
_entry.id   AF-A0A851EJ47-F1
#
_cell.length_a   1.000
_cell.length_b   1.000
_cell.length_c   1.000
_cell.angle_alpha   90.00
_cell.angle_beta   90.00
_cell.angle_gamma   90.00
#
_symmetry.space_group_name_H-M   'P 1'
#
loop_
_entity.id
_entity.type
_entity.pdbx_description
1 polymer ?
#
loop_
_entity_poly.entity_id
_entity_poly.type
_entity_poly.pdbx_seq_one_letter_code
_entity_poly.pdbx_strand_id
1 'polypeptide(L)'
;PPLQLFTPFELIRYNVEEDEPVRDERGLCIPVKPGETGLLVAKITKNAPFHGYAGDSQKTEKKILRDVLAKGDAFFNSGDLLMMDHDKFIYFQDRVGDTFRWKGENVATTEVEATLALVSFIQEVNVYGVAVPGCEGRCGMAAVRLKDGATF
;
A
#
# COMPACT_ATOMS: atom_id res chain seq x y z
N PRO A 1 -18.48 1.52 -17.48
CA PRO A 1 -17.56 0.36 -17.42
C PRO A 1 -17.87 -0.53 -16.19
N PRO A 2 -17.71 -1.87 -16.28
CA PRO A 2 -18.29 -2.82 -15.32
C PRO A 2 -17.71 -2.77 -13.89
N LEU A 3 -16.60 -2.06 -13.68
CA LEU A 3 -15.87 -2.00 -12.41
C LEU A 3 -16.60 -1.23 -11.29
N GLN A 4 -17.59 -0.38 -11.61
CA GLN A 4 -18.39 0.32 -10.59
C GLN A 4 -19.48 -0.56 -9.95
N LEU A 5 -19.71 -1.79 -10.43
CA LEU A 5 -20.86 -2.58 -10.02
C LEU A 5 -20.68 -3.44 -8.76
N PHE A 6 -19.47 -3.64 -8.22
CA PHE A 6 -19.29 -4.63 -7.14
C PHE A 6 -18.64 -4.15 -5.84
N THR A 7 -18.00 -2.99 -5.79
CA THR A 7 -17.72 -2.23 -4.55
C THR A 7 -17.32 -0.82 -4.97
N PRO A 8 -17.99 0.26 -4.50
CA PRO A 8 -17.57 1.60 -4.84
C PRO A 8 -16.17 1.86 -4.25
N PHE A 9 -15.22 2.10 -5.13
CA PHE A 9 -13.86 2.49 -4.77
C PHE A 9 -13.62 3.95 -5.16
N GLU A 10 -12.64 4.57 -4.51
CA GLU A 10 -12.21 5.93 -4.77
C GLU A 10 -10.68 5.97 -4.84
N LEU A 11 -10.17 6.97 -5.56
CA LEU A 11 -8.75 7.34 -5.53
C LEU A 11 -8.63 8.66 -4.76
N ILE A 12 -7.92 8.64 -3.63
CA ILE A 12 -7.75 9.82 -2.77
C ILE A 12 -6.30 10.30 -2.76
N ARG A 13 -6.09 11.60 -2.59
CA ARG A 13 -4.75 12.20 -2.47
C ARG A 13 -4.05 11.61 -1.25
N TYR A 14 -2.78 11.26 -1.43
CA TYR A 14 -1.95 10.64 -0.40
C TYR A 14 -0.60 11.34 -0.34
N ASN A 15 -0.14 11.65 0.86
CA ASN A 15 1.21 12.11 1.10
C ASN A 15 2.08 10.90 1.44
N VAL A 16 2.98 10.53 0.53
CA VAL A 16 3.87 9.37 0.69
C VAL A 16 4.94 9.62 1.75
N GLU A 17 5.38 10.86 1.94
CA GLU A 17 6.43 11.19 2.92
C GLU A 17 5.91 11.08 4.36
N GLU A 18 4.69 11.55 4.59
CA GLU A 18 4.03 11.51 5.90
C GLU A 18 3.24 10.21 6.12
N ASP A 19 3.14 9.35 5.10
CA ASP A 19 2.33 8.13 5.09
C ASP A 19 0.85 8.35 5.49
N GLU A 20 0.25 9.45 5.01
CA GLU A 20 -1.10 9.86 5.39
C GLU A 20 -1.97 10.37 4.21
N PRO A 21 -3.30 10.12 4.23
CA PRO A 21 -4.23 10.74 3.28
C PRO A 21 -4.30 12.26 3.45
N VAL A 22 -4.33 13.00 2.34
CA VAL A 22 -4.50 14.46 2.37
C VAL A 22 -5.97 14.80 2.58
N ARG A 23 -6.25 15.64 3.58
CA ARG A 23 -7.60 16.04 4.00
C ARG A 23 -7.88 17.52 3.79
N ASP A 24 -9.15 17.86 3.56
CA ASP A 24 -9.65 19.23 3.45
C ASP A 24 -9.92 19.86 4.83
N GLU A 25 -10.37 21.13 4.83
CA GLU A 25 -10.71 21.88 6.06
C GLU A 25 -11.84 21.23 6.90
N ARG A 26 -12.64 20.34 6.29
CA ARG A 26 -13.71 19.59 6.98
C ARG A 26 -13.17 18.27 7.56
N GLY A 27 -11.89 17.99 7.35
CA GLY A 27 -11.22 16.75 7.75
C GLY A 27 -11.61 15.55 6.88
N LEU A 28 -12.10 15.77 5.66
CA LEU A 28 -12.43 14.71 4.70
C LEU A 28 -11.29 14.50 3.71
N CYS A 29 -11.08 13.28 3.25
CA CYS A 29 -10.05 12.99 2.25
C CYS A 29 -10.38 13.66 0.91
N ILE A 30 -9.36 14.16 0.21
CA ILE A 30 -9.51 14.83 -1.07
C ILE A 30 -9.40 13.81 -2.21
N PRO A 31 -10.42 13.59 -3.06
CA PRO A 31 -10.31 12.74 -4.24
C PRO A 31 -9.32 13.31 -5.26
N VAL A 32 -8.66 12.43 -6.01
CA VAL A 32 -7.80 12.84 -7.14
C VAL A 32 -8.60 13.03 -8.42
N LYS A 33 -8.08 13.85 -9.33
CA LYS A 33 -8.66 14.02 -10.67
C LYS A 33 -8.17 12.91 -11.61
N PRO A 34 -8.87 12.66 -12.74
CA PRO A 34 -8.32 11.80 -13.79
C PRO A 34 -6.92 12.28 -14.21
N GLY A 35 -6.00 11.33 -14.40
CA GLY A 35 -4.59 11.58 -14.69
C GLY A 35 -3.69 11.78 -13.46
N GLU A 36 -4.27 11.92 -12.25
CA GLU A 36 -3.51 12.05 -11.01
C GLU A 36 -3.41 10.71 -10.26
N THR A 37 -2.25 10.47 -9.64
CA THR A 37 -2.03 9.31 -8.77
C THR A 37 -2.72 9.51 -7.43
N GLY A 38 -3.50 8.53 -6.99
CA GLY A 38 -4.15 8.50 -5.68
C GLY A 38 -4.12 7.13 -5.04
N LEU A 39 -4.28 7.09 -3.72
CA LEU A 39 -4.45 5.88 -2.95
C LEU A 39 -5.81 5.26 -3.25
N LEU A 40 -5.82 3.98 -3.64
CA LEU A 40 -7.03 3.21 -3.83
C LEU A 40 -7.66 2.86 -2.48
N VAL A 41 -8.90 3.28 -2.29
CA VAL A 41 -9.71 2.94 -1.11
C VAL A 41 -11.04 2.35 -1.53
N ALA A 42 -11.50 1.31 -0.83
CA ALA A 42 -12.77 0.64 -1.13
C ALA A 42 -13.77 0.84 0.01
N LYS A 43 -15.00 1.28 -0.30
CA LYS A 43 -15.98 1.59 0.75
C LYS A 43 -16.40 0.34 1.50
N ILE A 44 -16.31 0.39 2.83
CA ILE A 44 -16.80 -0.69 3.69
C ILE A 44 -18.31 -0.51 3.87
N THR A 45 -19.08 -1.52 3.47
CA THR A 45 -20.54 -1.49 3.56
C THR A 45 -21.07 -2.79 4.15
N LYS A 46 -22.36 -2.85 4.48
CA LYS A 46 -22.99 -4.10 4.92
C LYS A 46 -22.92 -5.21 3.87
N ASN A 47 -22.90 -4.84 2.58
CA ASN A 47 -22.85 -5.78 1.46
C ASN A 47 -21.42 -6.11 1.01
N ALA A 48 -20.44 -5.31 1.43
CA ALA A 48 -19.01 -5.51 1.20
C ALA A 48 -18.26 -5.20 2.51
N PRO A 49 -18.38 -6.07 3.53
CA PRO A 49 -17.75 -5.84 4.83
C PRO A 49 -16.25 -6.13 4.78
N PHE A 50 -15.48 -5.39 5.57
CA PHE A 50 -14.10 -5.75 5.91
C PHE A 50 -14.10 -6.32 7.34
N HIS A 51 -13.91 -7.62 7.46
CA HIS A 51 -13.92 -8.31 8.76
C HIS A 51 -12.60 -8.17 9.54
N GLY A 52 -11.58 -7.60 8.90
CA GLY A 52 -10.26 -7.44 9.50
C GLY A 52 -9.35 -8.66 9.35
N TYR A 53 -8.24 -8.61 10.08
CA TYR A 53 -7.25 -9.67 10.18
C TYR A 53 -7.52 -10.54 11.41
N ALA A 54 -7.45 -11.85 11.23
CA ALA A 54 -7.65 -12.80 12.32
C ALA A 54 -6.61 -12.58 13.44
N GLY A 55 -7.09 -12.37 14.67
CA GLY A 55 -6.25 -12.23 15.86
C GLY A 55 -5.52 -10.89 16.01
N ASP A 56 -5.68 -9.94 15.09
CA ASP A 56 -4.96 -8.66 15.12
C ASP A 56 -5.91 -7.47 14.84
N SER A 57 -6.62 -7.04 15.89
CA SER A 57 -7.54 -5.91 15.83
C SER A 57 -6.82 -4.57 15.59
N GLN A 58 -5.57 -4.45 16.00
CA GLN A 58 -4.78 -3.22 15.77
C GLN A 58 -4.42 -3.08 14.30
N LYS A 59 -3.93 -4.14 13.64
CA LYS A 59 -3.71 -4.12 12.18
C LYS A 59 -5.00 -3.93 11.41
N THR A 60 -6.11 -4.46 11.92
CA THR A 60 -7.44 -4.25 11.34
C THR A 60 -7.82 -2.78 11.33
N GLU A 61 -7.75 -2.10 12.48
CA GLU A 61 -8.12 -0.69 12.57
C GLU A 61 -7.20 0.20 11.72
N LYS A 62 -5.89 -0.12 11.65
CA LYS A 62 -4.95 0.59 10.77
C LYS A 62 -5.31 0.53 9.28
N LYS A 63 -6.05 -0.49 8.84
CA LYS A 63 -6.53 -0.59 7.45
C LYS A 63 -7.87 0.09 7.19
N ILE A 64 -8.50 0.67 8.22
CA ILE A 64 -9.78 1.36 8.09
C ILE A 64 -9.55 2.86 8.13
N LEU A 65 -9.82 3.53 7.01
CA LEU A 65 -9.89 4.98 6.96
C LEU A 65 -11.31 5.44 7.25
N ARG A 66 -11.44 6.39 8.17
CA ARG A 66 -12.72 7.00 8.56
C ARG A 66 -12.81 8.42 8.02
N ASP A 67 -14.04 8.89 7.87
CA ASP A 67 -14.35 10.25 7.40
C ASP A 67 -13.65 10.54 6.05
N VAL A 68 -13.79 9.65 5.07
CA VAL A 68 -13.12 9.73 3.77
C VAL A 68 -13.87 10.68 2.84
N LEU A 69 -15.11 10.41 2.49
CA LEU A 69 -15.91 11.30 1.63
C LEU A 69 -17.01 12.03 2.41
N ALA A 70 -17.44 11.46 3.53
CA ALA A 70 -18.44 12.02 4.42
C ALA A 70 -18.15 11.59 5.86
N LYS A 71 -18.57 12.42 6.83
CA LYS A 71 -18.44 12.08 8.24
C LYS A 71 -19.17 10.78 8.58
N GLY A 72 -18.48 9.86 9.25
CA GLY A 72 -18.99 8.56 9.66
C GLY A 72 -18.87 7.45 8.61
N ASP A 73 -18.40 7.73 7.40
CA ASP A 73 -18.08 6.66 6.46
C ASP A 73 -16.76 5.95 6.82
N ALA A 74 -16.60 4.74 6.28
CA ALA A 74 -15.42 3.92 6.48
C ALA A 74 -15.01 3.26 5.17
N PHE A 75 -13.72 3.28 4.88
CA PHE A 75 -13.13 2.68 3.70
C PHE A 75 -11.94 1.80 4.09
N PHE A 76 -11.76 0.71 3.36
CA PHE A 76 -10.58 -0.12 3.40
C PHE A 76 -9.44 0.55 2.63
N ASN A 77 -8.30 0.71 3.27
CA ASN A 77 -7.05 1.17 2.66
C ASN A 77 -6.31 -0.01 2.01
N SER A 78 -6.25 -0.03 0.68
CA SER A 78 -5.55 -1.09 -0.07
C SER A 78 -4.02 -1.03 0.07
N GLY A 79 -3.48 0.17 0.30
CA GLY A 79 -2.05 0.48 0.21
C GLY A 79 -1.54 0.67 -1.22
N ASP A 80 -2.38 0.59 -2.25
CA ASP A 80 -1.95 0.73 -3.65
C ASP A 80 -2.19 2.15 -4.17
N LEU A 81 -1.16 2.75 -4.76
CA LEU A 81 -1.24 4.00 -5.49
C LEU A 81 -1.56 3.70 -6.96
N LEU A 82 -2.68 4.22 -7.43
CA LEU A 82 -3.17 4.03 -8.79
C LEU A 82 -3.42 5.37 -9.45
N MET A 83 -3.36 5.41 -10.77
CA MET A 83 -3.83 6.53 -11.58
C MET A 83 -4.95 6.04 -12.49
N MET A 84 -6.04 6.81 -12.58
CA MET A 84 -7.11 6.55 -13.54
C MET A 84 -7.12 7.65 -14.60
N ASP A 85 -7.10 7.29 -15.87
CA ASP A 85 -7.16 8.26 -16.96
C ASP A 85 -8.59 8.73 -17.29
N HIS A 86 -8.72 9.57 -18.31
CA HIS A 86 -10.02 10.08 -18.77
C HIS A 86 -10.91 8.99 -19.39
N ASP A 87 -10.32 7.95 -19.96
CA ASP A 87 -11.00 6.81 -20.59
C ASP A 87 -11.33 5.70 -19.58
N LYS A 88 -11.04 5.92 -18.29
CA LYS A 88 -11.28 5.01 -17.16
C LYS A 88 -10.39 3.77 -17.14
N PHE A 89 -9.25 3.81 -17.82
CA PHE A 89 -8.18 2.83 -17.59
C PHE A 89 -7.46 3.14 -16.29
N ILE A 90 -7.10 2.07 -15.57
CA ILE A 90 -6.43 2.14 -14.26
C ILE A 90 -5.01 1.63 -14.43
N TYR A 91 -4.06 2.39 -13.92
CA TYR A 91 -2.64 2.14 -13.99
C TYR A 91 -2.07 2.01 -12.58
N PHE A 92 -1.38 0.90 -12.32
CA PHE A 92 -0.63 0.73 -11.08
C PHE A 92 0.59 1.65 -11.08
N GLN A 93 0.77 2.42 -10.01
CA GLN A 93 1.88 3.36 -9.86
C GLN A 93 2.89 2.86 -8.82
N ASP A 94 2.42 2.60 -7.60
CA ASP A 94 3.28 2.05 -6.55
C ASP A 94 2.44 1.45 -5.39
N ARG A 95 3.11 0.97 -4.34
CA ARG A 95 2.53 0.54 -3.08
C ARG A 95 3.15 1.30 -1.92
N VAL A 96 2.33 1.69 -0.95
CA VAL A 96 2.76 2.34 0.29
C VAL A 96 2.90 1.35 1.44
N GLY A 97 3.78 1.67 2.39
CA GLY A 97 4.13 0.83 3.54
C GLY A 97 5.21 -0.22 3.26
N ASP A 98 5.36 -1.17 4.20
CA ASP A 98 6.45 -2.18 4.24
C ASP A 98 6.24 -3.36 3.27
N THR A 99 5.76 -3.07 2.06
CA THR A 99 5.49 -4.07 1.04
C THR A 99 5.77 -3.53 -0.34
N PHE A 100 6.24 -4.40 -1.25
CA PHE A 100 6.31 -4.08 -2.68
C PHE A 100 5.68 -5.20 -3.50
N ARG A 101 5.36 -4.93 -4.77
CA ARG A 101 4.85 -5.95 -5.71
C ARG A 101 5.92 -6.32 -6.72
N TRP A 102 6.17 -7.61 -6.89
CA TRP A 102 7.09 -8.14 -7.91
C TRP A 102 6.38 -9.22 -8.73
N LYS A 103 6.32 -9.03 -10.06
CA LYS A 103 5.67 -10.00 -10.97
C LYS A 103 4.24 -10.39 -10.55
N GLY A 104 3.47 -9.44 -10.03
CA GLY A 104 2.10 -9.66 -9.58
C GLY A 104 1.94 -10.21 -8.16
N GLU A 105 3.03 -10.50 -7.45
CA GLU A 105 3.00 -11.03 -6.09
C GLU A 105 3.27 -9.92 -5.06
N ASN A 106 2.59 -9.98 -3.92
CA ASN A 106 2.88 -9.09 -2.78
C ASN A 106 4.07 -9.65 -1.99
N VAL A 107 5.07 -8.82 -1.73
CA VAL A 107 6.23 -9.15 -0.91
C VAL A 107 6.24 -8.27 0.32
N ALA A 108 6.18 -8.88 1.51
CA ALA A 108 6.35 -8.18 2.78
C ALA A 108 7.84 -8.04 3.09
N THR A 109 8.34 -6.81 3.18
CA THR A 109 9.77 -6.55 3.42
C THR A 109 10.20 -7.15 4.75
N THR A 110 9.38 -6.97 5.79
CA THR A 110 9.61 -7.50 7.14
C THR A 110 9.72 -9.03 7.22
N GLU A 111 9.00 -9.77 6.37
CA GLU A 111 9.10 -11.24 6.32
C GLU A 111 10.42 -11.69 5.69
N VAL A 112 10.83 -11.01 4.62
CA VAL A 112 12.12 -11.25 3.97
C VAL A 112 13.28 -10.85 4.89
N GLU A 113 13.18 -9.71 5.57
CA GLU A 113 14.14 -9.26 6.59
C GLU A 113 14.26 -10.28 7.73
N ALA A 114 13.13 -10.71 8.30
CA ALA A 114 13.13 -11.69 9.38
C ALA A 114 13.79 -13.00 8.94
N THR A 115 13.58 -13.42 7.69
CA THR A 115 14.22 -14.61 7.13
C THR A 115 15.72 -14.42 6.96
N LEU A 116 16.16 -13.29 6.39
CA LEU A 116 17.58 -12.97 6.20
C LEU A 116 18.31 -12.79 7.53
N ALA A 117 17.65 -12.23 8.55
CA ALA A 117 18.21 -12.03 9.88
C ALA A 117 18.58 -13.35 10.60
N LEU A 118 18.06 -14.50 10.13
CA LEU A 118 18.46 -15.82 10.65
C LEU A 118 19.87 -16.23 10.21
N VAL A 119 20.44 -15.59 9.19
CA VAL A 119 21.78 -15.90 8.70
C VAL A 119 22.83 -15.38 9.69
N SER A 120 23.64 -16.29 10.23
CA SER A 120 24.46 -16.05 11.42
C SER A 120 25.50 -14.94 11.28
N PHE A 121 25.97 -14.65 10.07
CA PHE A 121 26.97 -13.61 9.80
C PHE A 121 26.37 -12.23 9.50
N ILE A 122 25.05 -12.13 9.37
CA ILE A 122 24.35 -10.85 9.16
C ILE A 122 24.13 -10.18 10.52
N GLN A 123 24.48 -8.89 10.60
CA GLN A 123 24.25 -8.04 11.76
C GLN A 123 22.93 -7.27 11.64
N GLU A 124 22.72 -6.62 10.49
CA GLU A 124 21.51 -5.84 10.19
C GLU A 124 21.10 -6.08 8.73
N VAL A 125 19.80 -6.04 8.47
CA VAL A 125 19.23 -6.17 7.12
C VAL A 125 18.07 -5.19 6.95
N ASN A 126 17.98 -4.59 5.77
CA ASN A 126 16.86 -3.77 5.33
C ASN A 126 16.46 -4.20 3.91
N VAL A 127 15.19 -4.55 3.71
CA VAL A 127 14.66 -5.02 2.42
C VAL A 127 13.73 -3.97 1.84
N TYR A 128 13.91 -3.68 0.55
CA TYR A 128 13.11 -2.69 -0.16
C TYR A 128 12.96 -3.05 -1.63
N GLY A 129 11.92 -2.51 -2.27
CA GLY A 129 11.70 -2.68 -3.71
C GLY A 129 12.50 -1.66 -4.53
N VAL A 130 13.15 -2.09 -5.61
CA VAL A 130 13.80 -1.21 -6.59
C VAL A 130 13.16 -1.33 -7.97
N ALA A 131 13.06 -0.21 -8.69
CA ALA A 131 12.60 -0.22 -10.07
C ALA A 131 13.67 -0.82 -10.98
N VAL A 132 13.27 -1.73 -11.86
CA VAL A 132 14.15 -2.33 -12.87
C VAL A 132 13.60 -1.99 -14.25
N PRO A 133 14.40 -1.37 -15.14
CA PRO A 133 13.95 -1.01 -16.48
C PRO A 133 13.35 -2.21 -17.23
N GLY A 134 12.17 -2.02 -17.82
CA GLY A 134 11.46 -3.04 -18.59
C GLY A 134 10.72 -4.11 -17.76
N CYS A 135 10.66 -3.97 -16.43
CA CYS A 135 9.91 -4.86 -15.55
C CYS A 135 8.74 -4.15 -14.88
N GLU A 136 7.62 -4.85 -14.71
CA GLU A 136 6.49 -4.37 -13.91
C GLU A 136 6.73 -4.59 -12.41
N GLY A 137 6.35 -3.61 -11.60
CA GLY A 137 6.54 -3.64 -10.15
C GLY A 137 7.97 -3.29 -9.73
N ARG A 138 8.36 -3.74 -8.53
CA ARG A 138 9.67 -3.47 -7.92
C ARG A 138 10.36 -4.78 -7.57
N CYS A 139 11.60 -4.94 -8.00
CA CYS A 139 12.43 -6.10 -7.66
C CYS A 139 12.89 -6.00 -6.20
N GLY A 140 12.95 -7.11 -5.48
CA GLY A 140 13.46 -7.11 -4.11
C GLY A 140 14.96 -6.86 -4.05
N MET A 141 15.37 -5.92 -3.20
CA MET A 141 16.76 -5.63 -2.86
C MET A 141 16.93 -5.73 -1.34
N ALA A 142 18.08 -6.23 -0.89
CA ALA A 142 18.45 -6.27 0.52
C ALA A 142 19.78 -5.52 0.73
N ALA A 143 19.77 -4.50 1.58
CA ALA A 143 21.00 -3.92 2.12
C ALA A 143 21.35 -4.65 3.41
N VAL A 144 22.58 -5.18 3.48
CA VAL A 144 23.02 -6.05 4.57
C VAL A 144 24.29 -5.49 5.19
N ARG A 145 24.31 -5.40 6.52
CA ARG A 145 25.52 -5.16 7.31
C ARG A 145 26.00 -6.49 7.89
N LEU A 146 27.26 -6.83 7.65
CA LEU A 146 27.88 -8.01 8.23
C LEU A 146 28.36 -7.74 9.66
N LYS A 147 28.44 -8.80 10.47
CA LYS A 147 29.11 -8.74 11.77
C LYS A 147 30.60 -8.48 11.59
N ASP A 148 31.22 -7.83 12.57
CA ASP A 148 32.66 -7.53 12.55
C ASP A 148 33.49 -8.80 12.29
N GLY A 149 34.37 -8.74 11.29
CA GLY A 149 35.23 -9.86 10.89
C GLY A 149 34.58 -10.92 9.98
N ALA A 150 33.31 -10.78 9.61
CA ALA A 150 32.65 -11.67 8.65
C ALA A 150 32.85 -11.23 7.18
N THR A 151 32.81 -12.20 6.27
CA THR A 151 32.93 -12.01 4.81
C THR A 151 31.83 -12.78 4.08
N PHE A 152 31.49 -12.32 2.87
CA PHE A 152 30.61 -13.05 1.94
C PHE A 152 31.29 -14.27 1.32
#